data_AF-A0A845FMA7-F1
#
_entry.id   AF-A0A845FMA7-F1
#
_cell.length_a   1.000
_cell.length_b   1.000
_cell.length_c   1.000
_cell.angle_alpha   90.00
_cell.angle_beta   90.00
_cell.angle_gamma   90.00
#
_symmetry.space_group_name_H-M   'P 1'
#
loop_
_entity.id
_entity.type
_entity.pdbx_description
1 polymer ?
#
loop_
_entity_poly.entity_id
_entity_poly.type
_entity_poly.pdbx_seq_one_letter_code
_entity_poly.pdbx_strand_id
1 'polypeptide(L)'
;MGTQQSLTDMEQRFAQLWQQLLPTGTDSDYKTAWNALEEGYCEPWRQYHSARHIAFCLREFDQVKAQLEVPDEVEMALWFHDAVMDQQADDNEARSADLFRQYSQGLFGEDFQHNVCDLIMATTHDGHQTGDAGFVCDIDLAGLGLNWDSFLDDGIRLKGESLKSTAEYSAEKLQFFRRLLERPHVYMTDSFRQRYENSARDNIHRMMALLESNLYC
;
A
#
# COMPACT_ATOMS: atom_id res chain seq x y z
N MET A 1 15.72 13.28 -14.59
CA MET A 1 16.34 13.92 -13.40
C MET A 1 15.44 13.79 -12.16
N GLY A 2 14.10 13.91 -12.26
CA GLY A 2 13.22 13.79 -11.10
C GLY A 2 13.07 12.40 -10.46
N THR A 3 13.13 11.31 -11.24
CA THR A 3 12.96 9.93 -10.74
C THR A 3 14.15 9.39 -9.94
N GLN A 4 15.39 9.77 -10.31
CA GLN A 4 16.57 9.34 -9.56
C GLN A 4 16.65 10.03 -8.19
N GLN A 5 16.33 11.33 -8.14
CA GLN A 5 16.31 12.09 -6.89
C GLN A 5 15.25 11.53 -5.93
N SER A 6 14.07 11.15 -6.44
CA SER A 6 13.01 10.59 -5.58
C SER A 6 13.39 9.25 -4.95
N LEU A 7 14.09 8.37 -5.68
CA LEU A 7 14.56 7.09 -5.11
C LEU A 7 15.64 7.31 -4.06
N THR A 8 16.56 8.26 -4.28
CA THR A 8 17.56 8.62 -3.26
C THR A 8 16.92 9.19 -1.99
N ASP A 9 15.90 10.04 -2.11
CA ASP A 9 15.20 10.59 -0.94
C ASP A 9 14.43 9.50 -0.19
N MET A 10 13.81 8.56 -0.92
CA MET A 10 13.15 7.38 -0.35
C MET A 10 14.13 6.46 0.38
N GLU A 11 15.29 6.19 -0.21
CA GLU A 11 16.35 5.41 0.40
C GLU A 11 16.82 6.03 1.71
N GLN A 12 17.02 7.35 1.73
CA GLN A 12 17.44 8.06 2.95
C GLN A 12 16.38 7.98 4.05
N ARG A 13 15.10 8.12 3.70
CA ARG A 13 13.98 7.95 4.65
C ARG A 13 13.95 6.54 5.22
N PHE A 14 14.04 5.53 4.36
CA PHE A 14 14.09 4.13 4.78
C PHE A 14 15.30 3.86 5.68
N ALA A 15 16.48 4.35 5.32
CA ALA A 15 17.70 4.20 6.12
C ALA A 15 17.57 4.85 7.51
N GLN A 16 16.91 6.02 7.60
CA GLN A 16 16.64 6.69 8.88
C GLN A 16 15.68 5.86 9.74
N LEU A 17 14.58 5.38 9.16
CA LEU A 17 13.62 4.50 9.83
C LEU A 17 14.30 3.21 10.32
N TRP A 18 15.11 2.59 9.47
CA TRP A 18 15.85 1.38 9.81
C TRP A 18 16.79 1.64 10.98
N GLN A 19 17.59 2.71 10.92
CA GLN A 19 18.59 3.02 11.93
C GLN A 19 17.99 3.37 13.30
N GLN A 20 16.82 4.06 13.34
CA GLN A 20 16.16 4.40 14.60
C GLN A 20 15.59 3.16 15.31
N LEU A 21 15.23 2.12 14.56
CA LEU A 21 14.65 0.89 15.09
C LEU A 21 15.69 -0.13 15.58
N LEU A 22 16.95 0.05 15.19
CA LEU A 22 18.03 -0.83 15.63
C LEU A 22 18.39 -0.59 17.10
N PRO A 23 18.72 -1.65 17.85
CA PRO A 23 19.37 -1.50 19.15
C PRO A 23 20.67 -0.68 19.03
N THR A 24 20.95 0.13 20.04
CA THR A 24 22.15 0.97 20.04
C THR A 24 23.42 0.12 19.88
N GLY A 25 24.23 0.44 18.87
CA GLY A 25 25.49 -0.27 18.60
C GLY A 25 25.36 -1.49 17.70
N THR A 26 24.17 -1.82 17.21
CA THR A 26 23.98 -2.79 16.13
C THR A 26 24.44 -2.20 14.80
N ASP A 27 25.46 -2.80 14.20
CA ASP A 27 25.81 -2.54 12.80
C ASP A 27 24.87 -3.39 11.92
N SER A 28 24.11 -2.75 11.05
CA SER A 28 23.15 -3.42 10.18
C SER A 28 23.15 -2.76 8.82
N ASP A 29 23.18 -3.60 7.79
CA ASP A 29 23.16 -3.14 6.41
C ASP A 29 21.72 -3.01 5.91
N TYR A 30 21.11 -1.84 6.15
CA TYR A 30 19.81 -1.48 5.57
C TYR A 30 19.79 -1.62 4.04
N LYS A 31 20.96 -1.55 3.36
CA LYS A 31 21.04 -1.65 1.89
C LYS A 31 20.51 -2.98 1.39
N THR A 32 20.69 -4.07 2.12
CA THR A 32 20.21 -5.37 1.65
C THR A 32 18.68 -5.38 1.57
N ALA A 33 18.00 -4.85 2.59
CA ALA A 33 16.54 -4.70 2.59
C ALA A 33 16.09 -3.65 1.56
N TRP A 34 16.75 -2.50 1.51
CA TRP A 34 16.45 -1.43 0.55
C TRP A 34 16.56 -1.90 -0.90
N ASN A 35 17.64 -2.59 -1.27
CA ASN A 35 17.85 -3.06 -2.63
C ASN A 35 16.74 -4.03 -3.08
N ALA A 36 16.23 -4.85 -2.17
CA ALA A 36 15.11 -5.75 -2.47
C ALA A 36 13.80 -4.97 -2.72
N LEU A 37 13.54 -3.93 -1.92
CA LEU A 37 12.40 -3.03 -2.14
C LEU A 37 12.55 -2.25 -3.45
N GLU A 38 13.72 -1.69 -3.72
CA GLU A 38 14.02 -0.96 -4.95
C GLU A 38 13.86 -1.86 -6.18
N GLU A 39 14.40 -3.08 -6.14
CA GLU A 39 14.27 -4.06 -7.22
C GLU A 39 12.80 -4.39 -7.49
N GLY A 40 12.02 -4.73 -6.46
CA GLY A 40 10.59 -5.05 -6.59
C GLY A 40 9.76 -3.88 -7.10
N TYR A 41 9.90 -2.69 -6.50
CA TYR A 41 9.08 -1.53 -6.86
C TYR A 41 9.50 -0.84 -8.17
N CYS A 42 10.66 -1.19 -8.73
CA CYS A 42 11.13 -0.70 -10.03
C CYS A 42 10.98 -1.73 -11.16
N GLU A 43 10.34 -2.88 -10.91
CA GLU A 43 10.01 -3.84 -11.95
C GLU A 43 9.21 -3.16 -13.09
N PRO A 44 9.63 -3.27 -14.37
CA PRO A 44 9.03 -2.48 -15.46
C PRO A 44 7.54 -2.71 -15.71
N TRP A 45 7.02 -3.86 -15.25
CA TRP A 45 5.64 -4.25 -15.43
C TRP A 45 4.73 -3.72 -14.31
N ARG A 46 5.29 -3.29 -13.16
CA ARG A 46 4.56 -2.65 -12.07
C ARG A 46 4.31 -1.18 -12.40
N GLN A 47 3.07 -0.86 -12.77
CA GLN A 47 2.65 0.48 -13.18
C GLN A 47 1.97 1.27 -12.05
N TYR A 48 1.24 0.59 -11.18
CA TYR A 48 0.58 1.12 -9.99
C TYR A 48 1.40 0.81 -8.74
N HIS A 49 1.61 -0.48 -8.41
CA HIS A 49 2.34 -0.98 -7.22
C HIS A 49 3.86 -0.80 -7.35
N SER A 50 4.26 0.45 -7.57
CA SER A 50 5.62 0.92 -7.86
C SER A 50 6.10 1.86 -6.77
N ALA A 51 7.33 2.35 -6.88
CA ALA A 51 7.87 3.34 -5.93
C ALA A 51 7.00 4.61 -5.84
N ARG A 52 6.20 4.92 -6.89
CA ARG A 52 5.22 6.01 -6.86
C ARG A 52 4.11 5.78 -5.83
N HIS A 53 3.60 4.55 -5.72
CA HIS A 53 2.57 4.15 -4.75
C HIS A 53 3.11 4.27 -3.32
N ILE A 54 4.30 3.74 -3.07
CA ILE A 54 4.94 3.84 -1.75
C ILE A 54 5.18 5.30 -1.37
N ALA A 55 5.68 6.12 -2.30
CA ALA A 55 5.84 7.56 -2.05
C ALA A 55 4.49 8.25 -1.79
N PHE A 56 3.39 7.80 -2.39
CA PHE A 56 2.04 8.30 -2.11
C PHE A 56 1.58 7.89 -0.71
N CYS A 57 1.71 6.61 -0.36
CA CYS A 57 1.37 6.08 0.96
C CYS A 57 2.12 6.83 2.07
N LEU A 58 3.42 7.05 1.90
CA LEU A 58 4.24 7.76 2.90
C LEU A 58 3.85 9.24 3.06
N ARG A 59 3.36 9.89 1.99
CA ARG A 59 2.81 11.25 2.10
C ARG A 59 1.50 11.27 2.87
N GLU A 60 0.63 10.29 2.67
CA GLU A 60 -0.62 10.15 3.44
C GLU A 60 -0.34 9.81 4.90
N PHE A 61 0.62 8.91 5.15
CA PHE A 61 1.12 8.59 6.48
C PHE A 61 1.62 9.85 7.21
N ASP A 62 2.40 10.71 6.55
CA ASP A 62 2.91 11.94 7.18
C ASP A 62 1.79 12.88 7.66
N GLN A 63 0.60 12.85 7.03
CA GLN A 63 -0.56 13.64 7.46
C GLN A 63 -1.21 13.12 8.75
N VAL A 64 -1.05 11.83 9.06
CA VAL A 64 -1.71 11.16 10.18
C VAL A 64 -0.75 10.61 11.22
N LYS A 65 0.57 10.71 11.02
CA LYS A 65 1.60 10.17 11.91
C LYS A 65 1.39 10.50 13.39
N ALA A 66 0.93 11.72 13.69
CA ALA A 66 0.69 12.17 15.07
C ALA A 66 -0.55 11.52 15.75
N GLN A 67 -1.35 10.76 15.00
CA GLN A 67 -2.54 10.06 15.49
C GLN A 67 -2.26 8.57 15.78
N LEU A 68 -1.11 8.06 15.32
CA LEU A 68 -0.74 6.65 15.42
C LEU A 68 -0.13 6.32 16.78
N GLU A 69 -0.42 5.13 17.27
CA GLU A 69 0.18 4.60 18.51
C GLU A 69 1.58 4.03 18.25
N VAL A 70 1.76 3.38 17.10
CA VAL A 70 3.00 2.69 16.66
C VAL A 70 3.43 3.20 15.27
N PRO A 71 3.80 4.50 15.14
CA PRO A 71 4.05 5.11 13.83
C PRO A 71 5.21 4.50 13.05
N ASP A 72 6.24 3.96 13.73
CA ASP A 72 7.38 3.36 13.03
C ASP A 72 7.04 1.97 12.48
N GLU A 73 6.24 1.18 13.19
CA GLU A 73 5.67 -0.08 12.73
C GLU A 73 4.75 0.14 11.52
N VAL A 74 3.90 1.17 11.56
CA VAL A 74 3.05 1.56 10.44
C VAL A 74 3.89 1.96 9.23
N GLU A 75 4.90 2.82 9.42
CA GLU A 75 5.76 3.23 8.31
C GLU A 75 6.51 2.03 7.71
N MET A 76 7.02 1.13 8.54
CA MET A 76 7.70 -0.09 8.09
C MET A 76 6.75 -1.03 7.33
N ALA A 77 5.52 -1.20 7.80
CA ALA A 77 4.50 -1.98 7.11
C ALA A 77 4.19 -1.40 5.72
N LEU A 78 4.06 -0.07 5.60
CA LEU A 78 3.85 0.59 4.31
C LEU A 78 5.02 0.40 3.35
N TRP A 79 6.27 0.34 3.81
CA TRP A 79 7.40 0.02 2.95
C TRP A 79 7.32 -1.38 2.37
N PHE A 80 6.78 -2.35 3.12
CA PHE A 80 6.82 -3.76 2.76
C PHE A 80 5.51 -4.34 2.21
N HIS A 81 4.35 -3.70 2.41
CA HIS A 81 3.05 -4.34 2.14
C HIS A 81 2.89 -4.92 0.73
N ASP A 82 3.40 -4.21 -0.29
CA ASP A 82 3.40 -4.63 -1.69
C ASP A 82 4.79 -5.01 -2.22
N ALA A 83 5.76 -5.29 -1.34
CA ALA A 83 7.13 -5.57 -1.76
C ALA A 83 7.20 -6.79 -2.69
N VAL A 84 6.42 -7.83 -2.38
CA VAL A 84 6.25 -9.01 -3.24
C VAL A 84 4.94 -8.91 -3.99
N MET A 85 4.99 -9.06 -5.32
CA MET A 85 3.78 -9.16 -6.13
C MET A 85 3.95 -10.20 -7.22
N ASP A 86 2.98 -11.11 -7.27
CA ASP A 86 2.82 -12.16 -8.27
C ASP A 86 1.37 -12.11 -8.76
N GLN A 87 1.20 -11.88 -10.06
CA GLN A 87 -0.11 -11.68 -10.69
C GLN A 87 -1.02 -12.93 -10.65
N GLN A 88 -0.45 -14.10 -10.32
CA GLN A 88 -1.17 -15.37 -10.24
C GLN A 88 -1.35 -15.86 -8.80
N ALA A 89 -0.75 -15.18 -7.82
CA ALA A 89 -0.85 -15.53 -6.41
C ALA A 89 -1.95 -14.72 -5.70
N ASP A 90 -2.53 -15.30 -4.67
CA ASP A 90 -3.52 -14.69 -3.77
C ASP A 90 -2.95 -14.40 -2.37
N ASP A 91 -1.65 -14.66 -2.16
CA ASP A 91 -0.94 -14.55 -0.89
C ASP A 91 0.19 -13.50 -0.91
N ASN A 92 0.11 -12.50 -1.80
CA ASN A 92 1.16 -11.50 -1.98
C ASN A 92 1.50 -10.74 -0.68
N GLU A 93 0.51 -10.33 0.10
CA GLU A 93 0.70 -9.66 1.39
C GLU A 93 1.41 -10.57 2.40
N ALA A 94 1.08 -11.86 2.41
CA ALA A 94 1.77 -12.84 3.27
C ALA A 94 3.23 -13.02 2.84
N ARG A 95 3.50 -13.08 1.53
CA ARG A 95 4.86 -13.15 0.98
C ARG A 95 5.66 -11.87 1.27
N SER A 96 5.02 -10.71 1.22
CA SER A 96 5.57 -9.41 1.62
C SER A 96 5.93 -9.37 3.11
N ALA A 97 5.06 -9.88 3.98
CA ALA A 97 5.33 -10.01 5.41
C ALA A 97 6.49 -10.99 5.69
N ASP A 98 6.57 -12.11 4.97
CA ASP A 98 7.69 -13.05 5.06
C ASP A 98 9.00 -12.43 4.58
N LEU A 99 8.98 -11.60 3.53
CA LEU A 99 10.16 -10.86 3.07
C LEU A 99 10.64 -9.88 4.15
N PHE A 100 9.73 -9.13 4.77
CA PHE A 100 10.07 -8.27 5.91
C PHE A 100 10.68 -9.07 7.07
N ARG A 101 10.08 -10.22 7.43
CA ARG A 101 10.59 -11.11 8.48
C ARG A 101 12.00 -11.60 8.18
N GLN A 102 12.27 -11.96 6.92
CA GLN A 102 13.61 -12.38 6.48
C GLN A 102 14.66 -11.30 6.71
N TYR A 103 14.36 -10.04 6.35
CA TYR A 103 15.32 -8.94 6.49
C TYR A 103 15.43 -8.38 7.91
N SER A 104 14.40 -8.55 8.74
CA SER A 104 14.41 -8.07 10.12
C SER A 104 14.98 -9.08 11.13
N GLN A 105 15.15 -10.35 10.74
CA GLN A 105 15.54 -11.44 11.62
C GLN A 105 16.83 -11.13 12.40
N GLY A 106 16.75 -11.18 13.72
CA GLY A 106 17.89 -10.91 14.61
C GLY A 106 18.31 -9.43 14.71
N LEU A 107 17.59 -8.52 14.05
CA LEU A 107 17.86 -7.08 14.08
C LEU A 107 16.84 -6.30 14.92
N PHE A 108 15.56 -6.61 14.76
CA PHE A 108 14.47 -5.98 15.51
C PHE A 108 13.89 -6.93 16.56
N GLY A 109 13.18 -6.38 17.55
CA GLY A 109 12.49 -7.16 18.57
C GLY A 109 11.33 -7.98 17.99
N GLU A 110 11.02 -9.12 18.60
CA GLU A 110 9.96 -10.04 18.14
C GLU A 110 8.59 -9.35 18.07
N ASP A 111 8.24 -8.53 19.08
CA ASP A 111 6.97 -7.79 19.12
C ASP A 111 6.85 -6.81 17.94
N PHE A 112 7.93 -6.07 17.64
CA PHE A 112 7.96 -5.16 16.49
C PHE A 112 7.75 -5.93 15.17
N GLN A 113 8.47 -7.04 15.00
CA GLN A 113 8.35 -7.85 13.79
C GLN A 113 6.94 -8.42 13.62
N HIS A 114 6.33 -8.89 14.71
CA HIS A 114 4.97 -9.40 14.72
C HIS A 114 3.96 -8.32 14.32
N ASN A 115 4.03 -7.16 14.97
CA ASN A 115 3.13 -6.03 14.70
C ASN A 115 3.24 -5.55 13.25
N VAL A 116 4.45 -5.41 12.70
CA VAL A 116 4.63 -5.02 11.29
C VAL A 116 4.03 -6.05 10.34
N CYS A 117 4.23 -7.35 10.59
CA CYS A 117 3.61 -8.40 9.79
C CYS A 117 2.08 -8.34 9.84
N ASP A 118 1.49 -8.13 11.02
CA ASP A 118 0.04 -8.01 11.16
C ASP A 118 -0.51 -6.77 10.43
N LEU A 119 0.22 -5.65 10.48
CA LEU A 119 -0.13 -4.43 9.75
C LEU A 119 -0.01 -4.61 8.23
N ILE A 120 0.98 -5.36 7.73
CA ILE A 120 1.06 -5.76 6.32
C ILE A 120 -0.15 -6.62 5.96
N MET A 121 -0.49 -7.63 6.77
CA MET A 121 -1.64 -8.49 6.49
C MET A 121 -2.97 -7.73 6.48
N ALA A 122 -3.08 -6.60 7.19
CA ALA A 122 -4.26 -5.74 7.14
C ALA A 122 -4.51 -5.15 5.73
N THR A 123 -3.50 -5.02 4.87
CA THR A 123 -3.67 -4.53 3.49
C THR A 123 -4.28 -5.55 2.53
N THR A 124 -4.59 -6.77 3.00
CA THR A 124 -5.52 -7.67 2.28
C THR A 124 -6.94 -7.08 2.19
N HIS A 125 -7.23 -6.06 3.01
CA HIS A 125 -8.53 -5.37 3.13
C HIS A 125 -9.69 -6.27 3.52
N ASP A 126 -9.38 -7.42 4.12
CA ASP A 126 -10.37 -8.33 4.66
C ASP A 126 -10.84 -7.89 6.05
N GLY A 127 -12.16 -7.92 6.23
CA GLY A 127 -12.80 -7.56 7.48
C GLY A 127 -12.78 -6.07 7.81
N HIS A 128 -13.02 -5.77 9.09
CA HIS A 128 -13.00 -4.42 9.64
C HIS A 128 -11.81 -4.29 10.57
N GLN A 129 -10.92 -3.33 10.25
CA GLN A 129 -9.73 -3.04 11.04
C GLN A 129 -9.95 -1.83 11.93
N THR A 130 -9.27 -1.80 13.07
CA THR A 130 -9.34 -0.73 14.07
C THR A 130 -7.94 -0.25 14.46
N GLY A 131 -7.83 0.95 15.04
CA GLY A 131 -6.53 1.51 15.44
C GLY A 131 -5.60 1.70 14.24
N ASP A 132 -4.32 1.45 14.43
CA ASP A 132 -3.28 1.68 13.43
C ASP A 132 -3.42 0.78 12.19
N ALA A 133 -3.96 -0.43 12.33
CA ALA A 133 -4.31 -1.28 11.18
C ALA A 133 -5.37 -0.62 10.28
N GLY A 134 -6.33 0.10 10.88
CA GLY A 134 -7.31 0.90 10.13
C GLY A 134 -6.66 2.04 9.36
N PHE A 135 -5.64 2.69 9.94
CA PHE A 135 -4.86 3.71 9.24
C PHE A 135 -4.05 3.13 8.08
N VAL A 136 -3.41 1.97 8.25
CA VAL A 136 -2.67 1.29 7.17
C VAL A 136 -3.59 0.98 5.98
N CYS A 137 -4.77 0.38 6.23
CA CYS A 137 -5.75 0.13 5.18
C CYS A 137 -6.19 1.41 4.48
N ASP A 138 -6.47 2.47 5.26
CA ASP A 138 -6.96 3.74 4.72
C ASP A 138 -5.89 4.46 3.88
N ILE A 139 -4.62 4.38 4.28
CA ILE A 139 -3.48 4.93 3.54
C ILE A 139 -3.35 4.24 2.17
N ASP A 140 -3.39 2.90 2.15
CA ASP A 140 -3.30 2.13 0.92
C ASP A 140 -4.50 2.39 -0.03
N LEU A 141 -5.71 2.53 0.54
CA LEU A 141 -6.92 2.86 -0.22
C LEU A 141 -7.13 4.36 -0.49
N ALA A 142 -6.23 5.24 -0.06
CA ALA A 142 -6.41 6.69 -0.18
C ALA A 142 -6.53 7.15 -1.65
N GLY A 143 -5.92 6.40 -2.58
CA GLY A 143 -6.02 6.62 -4.02
C GLY A 143 -7.46 6.64 -4.53
N LEU A 144 -8.38 5.91 -3.88
CA LEU A 144 -9.80 5.89 -4.24
C LEU A 144 -10.44 7.29 -4.13
N GLY A 145 -9.99 8.11 -3.19
CA GLY A 145 -10.53 9.44 -2.88
C GLY A 145 -9.93 10.60 -3.67
N LEU A 146 -9.01 10.31 -4.60
CA LEU A 146 -8.40 11.34 -5.44
C LEU A 146 -9.41 12.00 -6.37
N ASN A 147 -9.01 13.10 -7.03
CA ASN A 147 -9.81 13.65 -8.12
C ASN A 147 -9.97 12.59 -9.24
N TRP A 148 -11.04 12.71 -10.02
CA TRP A 148 -11.42 11.70 -11.02
C TRP A 148 -10.29 11.34 -12.00
N ASP A 149 -9.54 12.33 -12.49
CA ASP A 149 -8.50 12.07 -13.48
C ASP A 149 -7.33 11.26 -12.88
N SER A 150 -6.93 11.58 -11.64
CA SER A 150 -5.90 10.82 -10.93
C SER A 150 -6.36 9.42 -10.56
N PHE A 151 -7.59 9.28 -10.06
CA PHE A 151 -8.20 7.98 -9.78
C PHE A 151 -8.31 7.10 -11.04
N LEU A 152 -8.67 7.70 -12.18
CA LEU A 152 -8.75 6.99 -13.45
C LEU A 152 -7.37 6.56 -13.97
N ASP A 153 -6.35 7.42 -13.88
CA ASP A 153 -4.97 7.07 -14.23
C ASP A 153 -4.47 5.88 -13.38
N ASP A 154 -4.74 5.91 -12.07
CA ASP A 154 -4.41 4.82 -11.16
C ASP A 154 -5.14 3.52 -11.55
N GLY A 155 -6.43 3.61 -11.91
CA GLY A 155 -7.17 2.48 -12.46
C GLY A 155 -6.52 1.89 -13.71
N ILE A 156 -6.10 2.73 -14.65
CA ILE A 156 -5.48 2.29 -15.92
C ILE A 156 -4.17 1.56 -15.62
N ARG A 157 -3.36 2.08 -14.69
CA ARG A 157 -2.12 1.43 -14.24
C ARG A 157 -2.38 0.07 -13.59
N LEU A 158 -3.37 -0.02 -12.70
CA LEU A 158 -3.81 -1.28 -12.10
C LEU A 158 -4.26 -2.30 -13.15
N LYS A 159 -4.95 -1.85 -14.21
CA LYS A 159 -5.32 -2.73 -15.32
C LYS A 159 -4.10 -3.19 -16.11
N GLY A 160 -3.13 -2.30 -16.33
CA GLY A 160 -1.88 -2.59 -17.04
C GLY A 160 -1.00 -3.63 -16.34
N GLU A 161 -1.15 -3.78 -15.02
CA GLU A 161 -0.50 -4.82 -14.22
C GLU A 161 -1.23 -6.16 -14.22
N SER A 162 -2.37 -6.31 -14.90
CA SER A 162 -3.15 -7.54 -14.86
C SER A 162 -2.96 -8.38 -16.13
N LEU A 163 -2.64 -9.67 -15.97
CA LEU A 163 -2.64 -10.65 -17.07
C LEU A 163 -4.05 -11.18 -17.42
N LYS A 164 -5.06 -10.81 -16.63
CA LYS A 164 -6.44 -11.30 -16.80
C LYS A 164 -7.08 -10.67 -18.02
N SER A 165 -8.01 -11.40 -18.64
CA SER A 165 -8.85 -10.82 -19.70
C SER A 165 -9.61 -9.59 -19.17
N THR A 166 -10.03 -8.70 -20.07
CA THR A 166 -10.81 -7.52 -19.68
C THR A 166 -12.08 -7.89 -18.91
N ALA A 167 -12.74 -9.00 -19.29
CA ALA A 167 -13.94 -9.48 -18.62
C ALA A 167 -13.66 -9.98 -17.19
N GLU A 168 -12.63 -10.81 -17.00
CA GLU A 168 -12.24 -11.32 -15.67
C GLU A 168 -11.83 -10.19 -14.74
N TYR A 169 -10.94 -9.30 -15.21
CA TYR A 169 -10.52 -8.12 -14.43
C TYR A 169 -11.71 -7.24 -14.03
N SER A 170 -12.62 -6.97 -14.97
CA SER A 170 -13.79 -6.14 -14.70
C SER A 170 -14.70 -6.78 -13.67
N ALA A 171 -14.95 -8.10 -13.77
CA ALA A 171 -15.76 -8.83 -12.82
C ALA A 171 -15.18 -8.76 -11.39
N GLU A 172 -13.87 -8.97 -11.25
CA GLU A 172 -13.17 -8.88 -9.96
C GLU A 172 -13.17 -7.47 -9.39
N LYS A 173 -12.87 -6.44 -10.20
CA LYS A 173 -12.89 -5.05 -9.73
C LYS A 173 -14.30 -4.60 -9.34
N LEU A 174 -15.33 -5.01 -10.08
CA LEU A 174 -16.72 -4.77 -9.69
C LEU A 174 -17.05 -5.44 -8.35
N GLN A 175 -16.57 -6.67 -8.11
CA GLN A 175 -16.78 -7.35 -6.84
C GLN A 175 -16.08 -6.63 -5.68
N PHE A 176 -14.82 -6.23 -5.87
CA PHE A 176 -14.06 -5.46 -4.89
C PHE A 176 -14.76 -4.14 -4.53
N PHE A 177 -15.17 -3.38 -5.53
CA PHE A 177 -15.88 -2.11 -5.32
C PHE A 177 -17.24 -2.29 -4.64
N ARG A 178 -18.01 -3.34 -4.97
CA ARG A 178 -19.26 -3.65 -4.26
C ARG A 178 -19.01 -3.94 -2.79
N ARG A 179 -18.00 -4.75 -2.45
CA ARG A 179 -17.63 -5.03 -1.04
C ARG A 179 -17.26 -3.75 -0.28
N LEU A 180 -16.55 -2.81 -0.91
CA LEU A 180 -16.24 -1.52 -0.29
C LEU A 180 -17.49 -0.68 -0.06
N LEU A 181 -18.41 -0.61 -1.04
CA LEU A 181 -19.65 0.18 -0.92
C LEU A 181 -20.67 -0.41 0.06
N GLU A 182 -20.62 -1.72 0.32
CA GLU A 182 -21.43 -2.41 1.34
C GLU A 182 -21.05 -2.02 2.77
N ARG A 183 -19.82 -1.52 2.98
CA ARG A 183 -19.39 -0.99 4.27
C ARG A 183 -20.13 0.31 4.59
N PRO A 184 -20.41 0.61 5.87
CA PRO A 184 -20.93 1.91 6.27
C PRO A 184 -20.05 3.07 5.81
N HIS A 185 -18.73 2.85 5.80
CA HIS A 185 -17.71 3.76 5.30
C HIS A 185 -16.66 2.98 4.50
N VAL A 186 -16.19 3.55 3.39
CA VAL A 186 -15.05 3.02 2.64
C VAL A 186 -13.80 3.06 3.50
N TYR A 187 -13.60 4.17 4.21
CA TYR A 187 -12.47 4.38 5.12
C TYR A 187 -12.81 4.07 6.58
N MET A 188 -11.87 3.47 7.30
CA MET A 188 -12.03 3.01 8.68
C MET A 188 -11.87 4.13 9.71
N THR A 189 -11.05 5.14 9.42
CA THR A 189 -10.68 6.21 10.35
C THR A 189 -11.37 7.53 10.00
N ASP A 190 -11.65 8.34 11.02
CA ASP A 190 -12.36 9.61 10.82
C ASP A 190 -11.56 10.59 9.95
N SER A 191 -10.23 10.61 10.09
CA SER A 191 -9.33 11.45 9.30
C SER A 191 -9.41 11.16 7.80
N PHE A 192 -9.54 9.89 7.39
CA PHE A 192 -9.69 9.54 5.98
C PHE A 192 -11.13 9.66 5.50
N ARG A 193 -12.12 9.32 6.34
CA ARG A 193 -13.54 9.54 6.00
C ARG A 193 -13.83 10.99 5.67
N GLN A 194 -13.37 11.92 6.50
CA GLN A 194 -13.60 13.36 6.29
C GLN A 194 -12.94 13.88 5.00
N ARG A 195 -11.76 13.36 4.65
CA ARG A 195 -11.01 13.80 3.47
C ARG A 195 -11.50 13.17 2.16
N TYR A 196 -11.87 11.89 2.19
CA TYR A 196 -11.94 11.07 0.99
C TYR A 196 -13.25 10.31 0.78
N GLU A 197 -14.10 10.12 1.79
CA GLU A 197 -15.26 9.22 1.68
C GLU A 197 -16.19 9.58 0.50
N ASN A 198 -16.59 10.86 0.40
CA ASN A 198 -17.50 11.30 -0.65
C ASN A 198 -16.89 11.11 -2.04
N SER A 199 -15.63 11.55 -2.23
CA SER A 199 -14.91 11.41 -3.50
C SER A 199 -14.71 9.94 -3.87
N ALA A 200 -14.35 9.09 -2.91
CA ALA A 200 -14.14 7.67 -3.15
C ALA A 200 -15.43 6.97 -3.60
N ARG A 201 -16.56 7.22 -2.92
CA ARG A 201 -17.84 6.64 -3.33
C ARG A 201 -18.27 7.10 -4.71
N ASP A 202 -18.11 8.39 -5.02
CA ASP A 202 -18.41 8.94 -6.36
C ASP A 202 -17.53 8.30 -7.44
N ASN A 203 -16.22 8.21 -7.19
CA ASN A 203 -15.26 7.58 -8.11
C ASN A 203 -15.57 6.10 -8.34
N ILE A 204 -15.85 5.36 -7.26
CA ILE A 204 -16.22 3.95 -7.34
C ILE A 204 -17.48 3.77 -8.19
N HIS A 205 -18.54 4.54 -7.94
CA HIS A 205 -19.76 4.46 -8.75
C HIS A 205 -19.53 4.76 -10.23
N ARG A 206 -18.74 5.80 -10.54
CA ARG A 206 -18.38 6.14 -11.93
C ARG A 206 -17.57 5.03 -12.60
N MET A 207 -16.59 4.48 -11.91
CA MET A 207 -15.78 3.37 -12.42
C MET A 207 -16.60 2.12 -12.67
N MET A 208 -17.47 1.75 -11.73
CA MET A 208 -18.37 0.61 -11.89
C MET A 208 -19.25 0.76 -13.14
N ALA A 209 -19.79 1.96 -13.40
CA ALA A 209 -20.57 2.23 -14.61
C ALA A 209 -19.74 2.07 -15.91
N LEU A 210 -18.46 2.48 -15.90
CA LEU A 210 -17.56 2.28 -17.05
C LEU A 210 -17.24 0.79 -17.29
N LEU A 211 -16.99 0.04 -16.22
CA LEU A 211 -16.73 -1.40 -16.28
C LEU A 211 -17.97 -2.17 -16.77
N GLU A 212 -19.16 -1.84 -16.28
CA GLU A 212 -20.42 -2.49 -16.68
C GLU A 212 -20.82 -2.18 -18.13
N SER A 213 -20.44 -1.02 -18.65
CA SER A 213 -20.69 -0.62 -20.03
C SER A 213 -19.59 -1.05 -21.02
N ASN A 214 -18.54 -1.73 -20.56
CA ASN A 214 -17.33 -2.07 -21.33
C ASN A 214 -16.68 -0.85 -22.00
N LEU A 215 -16.79 0.33 -21.39
CA LEU A 215 -16.13 1.57 -21.84
C LEU A 215 -14.76 1.75 -21.17
N TYR A 216 -14.40 0.84 -20.28
CA TYR A 216 -13.11 0.74 -19.63
C TYR A 216 -12.24 -0.28 -20.39
N CYS A 217 -11.55 0.19 -21.43
CA CYS A 217 -10.73 -0.63 -22.33
C CYS A 217 -9.24 -0.39 -22.09
#